data_AF-A0A266LLW5-F1
#
_entry.id   AF-A0A266LLW5-F1
#
_cell.length_a   1.000
_cell.length_b   1.000
_cell.length_c   1.000
_cell.angle_alpha   90.00
_cell.angle_beta   90.00
_cell.angle_gamma   90.00
#
_symmetry.space_group_name_H-M   'P 1'
#
loop_
_entity.id
_entity.type
_entity.pdbx_description
1 polymer ?
#
loop_
_entity_poly.entity_id
_entity_poly.type
_entity_poly.pdbx_seq_one_letter_code
_entity_poly.pdbx_strand_id
1 'polypeptide(L)'
;MKAIGIIDGPNTTDEAATTYAEKFGSKRLYMVDPAVKQWNTTLNGDVSVPGSAIAAGLFAQTDSRFGFWSSPSNKEIVGITGTVRPVEYLDGDKTCRANLLNGANITTIIRDGGYRLWGNRTL
;
A
#
# COMPACT_ATOMS: atom_id res chain seq x y z
N MET A 1 -0.15 -13.53 -19.63
CA MET A 1 0.60 -12.30 -19.27
C MET A 1 1.62 -12.63 -18.18
N LYS A 2 2.86 -12.10 -18.25
CA LYS A 2 3.88 -12.22 -17.18
C LYS A 2 3.90 -10.89 -16.41
N ALA A 3 3.09 -10.77 -15.37
CA ALA A 3 2.91 -9.53 -14.61
C ALA A 3 2.64 -9.81 -13.13
N ILE A 4 2.64 -8.75 -12.33
CA ILE A 4 2.21 -8.73 -10.94
C ILE A 4 0.81 -8.10 -10.90
N GLY A 5 -0.15 -8.80 -10.30
CA GLY A 5 -1.47 -8.26 -9.98
C GLY A 5 -1.40 -7.48 -8.68
N ILE A 6 -1.57 -6.17 -8.75
CA ILE A 6 -1.68 -5.32 -7.56
C ILE A 6 -3.17 -5.28 -7.19
N ILE A 7 -3.49 -5.75 -5.99
CA ILE A 7 -4.88 -5.89 -5.52
C ILE A 7 -5.11 -5.09 -4.25
N ASP A 8 -6.34 -4.64 -4.05
CA ASP A 8 -6.73 -3.95 -2.82
C ASP A 8 -7.22 -4.94 -1.76
N GLY A 9 -6.95 -4.62 -0.50
CA GLY A 9 -7.65 -5.20 0.63
C GLY A 9 -9.06 -4.64 0.81
N PRO A 10 -9.83 -5.16 1.78
CA PRO A 10 -11.20 -4.74 2.03
C PRO A 10 -11.32 -3.33 2.61
N ASN A 11 -10.22 -2.67 3.02
CA ASN A 11 -10.21 -1.33 3.58
C ASN A 11 -11.06 -1.15 4.87
N THR A 12 -11.40 -2.26 5.54
CA THR A 12 -12.23 -2.28 6.76
C THR A 12 -11.36 -2.40 8.01
N THR A 13 -11.01 -3.61 8.44
CA THR A 13 -10.14 -3.87 9.61
C THR A 13 -8.89 -4.64 9.20
N ASP A 14 -7.89 -4.64 10.09
CA ASP A 14 -6.62 -5.35 9.86
C ASP A 14 -6.84 -6.87 9.78
N GLU A 15 -7.75 -7.40 10.60
CA GLU A 15 -8.14 -8.81 10.62
C GLU A 15 -8.83 -9.17 9.31
N ALA A 16 -9.76 -8.33 8.83
CA ALA A 16 -10.42 -8.56 7.54
C ALA A 16 -9.43 -8.55 6.38
N ALA A 17 -8.43 -7.67 6.40
CA ALA A 17 -7.36 -7.65 5.41
C ALA A 17 -6.51 -8.93 5.46
N THR A 18 -6.17 -9.40 6.66
CA THR A 18 -5.40 -10.63 6.87
C THR A 18 -6.17 -11.87 6.38
N THR A 19 -7.43 -12.03 6.78
CA THR A 19 -8.30 -13.11 6.31
C THR A 19 -8.53 -13.05 4.80
N TYR A 20 -8.53 -11.86 4.21
CA TYR A 20 -8.64 -11.72 2.76
C TYR A 20 -7.33 -12.13 2.05
N ALA A 21 -6.17 -11.77 2.59
CA ALA A 21 -4.86 -12.17 2.08
C ALA A 21 -4.68 -13.70 2.06
N GLU A 22 -5.13 -14.40 3.11
CA GLU A 22 -5.06 -15.87 3.22
C GLU A 22 -5.83 -16.62 2.12
N LYS A 23 -6.77 -15.96 1.42
CA LYS A 23 -7.50 -16.56 0.29
C LYS A 23 -6.62 -16.71 -0.96
N PHE A 24 -5.42 -16.12 -0.96
CA PHE A 24 -4.51 -16.09 -2.08
C PHE A 24 -3.18 -16.74 -1.70
N GLY A 25 -2.64 -17.59 -2.58
CA GLY A 25 -1.32 -18.21 -2.43
C GLY A 25 -0.45 -18.02 -3.67
N SER A 26 -0.63 -16.91 -4.38
CA SER A 26 0.01 -16.65 -5.66
C SER A 26 1.13 -15.63 -5.52
N LYS A 27 2.37 -16.07 -5.81
CA LYS A 27 3.58 -15.23 -5.89
C LYS A 27 3.51 -14.02 -6.84
N ARG A 28 2.43 -13.87 -7.60
CA ARG A 28 2.20 -12.77 -8.53
C ARG A 28 1.18 -11.77 -8.02
N LEU A 29 0.72 -11.88 -6.78
CA LEU A 29 -0.20 -10.92 -6.17
C LEU A 29 0.53 -10.05 -5.16
N TYR A 30 0.27 -8.76 -5.23
CA TYR A 30 0.79 -7.76 -4.33
C TYR A 30 -0.40 -6.99 -3.74
N MET A 31 -0.74 -7.27 -2.48
CA MET A 31 -1.89 -6.65 -1.83
C MET A 31 -1.51 -5.33 -1.20
N VAL A 32 -2.36 -4.32 -1.39
CA VAL A 32 -2.27 -3.00 -0.76
C VAL A 32 -3.51 -2.76 0.09
N ASP A 33 -3.31 -2.50 1.37
CA ASP A 33 -4.36 -2.10 2.30
C ASP A 33 -3.76 -1.13 3.32
N PRO A 34 -4.40 0.01 3.63
CA PRO A 34 -5.74 0.44 3.22
C PRO A 34 -5.79 1.25 1.92
N ALA A 35 -7.00 1.67 1.52
CA ALA A 35 -7.23 2.66 0.48
C ALA A 35 -6.70 4.05 0.90
N VAL A 36 -6.52 4.94 -0.07
CA VAL A 36 -6.04 6.32 0.15
C VAL A 36 -7.16 7.34 0.03
N LYS A 37 -6.89 8.54 0.54
CA LYS A 37 -7.67 9.75 0.32
C LYS A 37 -6.93 10.63 -0.68
N GLN A 38 -7.66 11.16 -1.66
CA GLN A 38 -7.16 12.11 -2.62
C GLN A 38 -8.11 13.29 -2.72
N TRP A 39 -7.57 14.51 -2.80
CA TRP A 39 -8.37 15.70 -2.99
C TRP A 39 -9.00 15.72 -4.38
N ASN A 40 -10.33 15.80 -4.45
CA ASN A 40 -11.08 15.95 -5.69
C ASN A 40 -11.53 17.41 -5.85
N THR A 41 -11.05 18.08 -6.89
CA THR A 41 -11.38 19.49 -7.18
C THR A 41 -12.81 19.70 -7.67
N THR A 42 -13.45 18.68 -8.24
CA THR A 42 -14.84 18.74 -8.70
C THR A 42 -15.82 18.63 -7.54
N LEU A 43 -15.52 17.74 -6.58
CA LEU A 43 -16.34 17.53 -5.38
C LEU A 43 -15.93 18.42 -4.20
N ASN A 44 -14.81 19.15 -4.33
CA ASN A 44 -14.24 20.02 -3.31
C ASN A 44 -14.04 19.30 -1.96
N GLY A 45 -13.46 18.09 -2.00
CA GLY A 45 -13.29 17.25 -0.83
C GLY A 45 -12.40 16.03 -1.07
N ASP A 46 -12.01 15.37 0.01
CA ASP A 46 -11.27 14.11 -0.04
C ASP A 46 -12.19 12.96 -0.47
N VAL A 47 -11.76 12.22 -1.51
CA VAL A 47 -12.42 10.99 -1.95
C VAL A 47 -11.56 9.78 -1.66
N SER A 48 -12.21 8.65 -1.35
CA SER A 48 -11.54 7.37 -1.20
C SER A 48 -11.16 6.81 -2.57
N VAL A 49 -9.87 6.52 -2.76
CA VAL A 49 -9.32 5.92 -3.97
C VAL A 49 -8.61 4.60 -3.60
N PRO A 50 -8.77 3.52 -4.38
CA PRO A 50 -8.08 2.27 -4.12
C PRO A 50 -6.55 2.45 -4.04
N GLY A 51 -5.91 1.77 -3.08
CA GLY A 51 -4.46 1.86 -2.88
C GLY A 51 -3.66 1.19 -4.00
N SER A 52 -4.25 0.22 -4.69
CA SER A 52 -3.65 -0.52 -5.80
C SER A 52 -3.21 0.38 -6.95
N ALA A 53 -4.03 1.37 -7.33
CA ALA A 53 -3.70 2.30 -8.40
C ALA A 53 -2.50 3.18 -8.05
N ILE A 54 -2.43 3.63 -6.79
CA ILE A 54 -1.32 4.43 -6.28
C ILE A 54 -0.03 3.61 -6.27
N ALA A 55 -0.09 2.37 -5.77
CA ALA A 55 1.05 1.47 -5.77
C ALA A 55 1.50 1.15 -7.20
N ALA A 56 0.59 0.89 -8.14
CA ALA A 56 0.93 0.64 -9.54
C ALA A 56 1.69 1.82 -10.17
N GLY A 57 1.25 3.06 -9.91
CA GLY A 57 1.97 4.26 -10.32
C GLY A 57 3.37 4.35 -9.71
N LEU A 58 3.50 3.99 -8.42
CA LEU A 58 4.79 3.98 -7.73
C LEU A 58 5.74 2.90 -8.24
N PHE A 59 5.24 1.72 -8.61
CA PHE A 59 6.02 0.68 -9.29
C PHE A 59 6.61 1.23 -10.59
N ALA A 60 5.76 1.79 -11.47
CA ALA A 60 6.22 2.35 -12.74
C ALA A 60 7.21 3.52 -12.56
N GLN A 61 6.98 4.39 -11.58
CA GLN A 61 7.90 5.47 -11.24
C GLN A 61 9.24 4.93 -10.72
N THR A 62 9.21 3.89 -9.88
CA THR A 62 10.41 3.27 -9.32
C THR A 62 11.24 2.64 -10.42
N ASP A 63 10.61 1.90 -11.33
CA ASP A 63 11.26 1.31 -12.50
C ASP A 63 11.95 2.37 -13.35
N SER A 64 11.26 3.50 -13.61
CA SER A 64 11.80 4.59 -14.42
C SER A 64 12.97 5.33 -13.77
N ARG A 65 12.98 5.48 -12.43
CA ARG A 65 13.98 6.31 -11.73
C ARG A 65 15.15 5.50 -11.15
N PHE A 66 14.89 4.26 -10.75
CA PHE A 66 15.85 3.42 -10.01
C PHE A 66 16.06 2.04 -10.65
N GLY A 67 15.27 1.68 -11.67
CA GLY A 67 15.30 0.38 -12.32
C GLY A 67 14.35 -0.64 -11.68
N PHE A 68 13.91 -1.61 -12.47
CA PHE A 68 12.89 -2.61 -12.09
C PHE A 68 13.30 -3.55 -10.95
N TRP A 69 14.59 -3.63 -10.64
CA TRP A 69 15.12 -4.41 -9.53
C TRP A 69 14.99 -3.67 -8.19
N SER A 70 14.70 -2.38 -8.21
CA SER A 70 14.56 -1.56 -7.01
C SER A 70 13.16 -1.73 -6.41
N SER A 71 13.11 -1.95 -5.10
CA SER A 71 11.82 -2.10 -4.41
C SER A 71 11.05 -0.76 -4.39
N PRO A 72 9.73 -0.79 -4.68
CA PRO A 72 8.85 0.37 -4.52
C PRO A 72 8.57 0.68 -3.04
N SER A 73 8.95 -0.21 -2.11
CA SER A 73 8.88 0.06 -0.67
C SER A 73 9.78 1.24 -0.28
N ASN A 74 9.32 1.99 0.72
CA ASN A 74 9.95 3.20 1.24
C ASN A 74 10.16 4.30 0.17
N LYS A 75 9.39 4.28 -0.92
CA LYS A 75 9.32 5.38 -1.88
C LYS A 75 8.14 6.27 -1.54
N GLU A 76 8.33 7.56 -1.77
CA GLU A 76 7.35 8.59 -1.47
C GLU A 76 6.15 8.49 -2.41
N ILE A 77 4.95 8.62 -1.84
CA ILE A 77 3.69 8.72 -2.56
C ILE A 77 3.30 10.19 -2.60
N VAL A 78 3.10 10.70 -3.81
CA VAL A 78 2.65 12.07 -4.06
C VAL A 78 1.17 12.11 -4.43
N GLY A 79 0.51 13.23 -4.16
CA GLY A 79 -0.86 13.47 -4.60
C GLY A 79 -1.97 12.81 -3.77
N ILE A 80 -1.63 12.25 -2.60
CA ILE A 80 -2.61 11.78 -1.62
C ILE A 80 -2.65 12.72 -0.40
N THR A 81 -3.81 12.83 0.21
CA THR A 81 -4.03 13.62 1.43
C THR A 81 -3.97 12.75 2.69
N GLY A 82 -4.21 11.45 2.56
CA GLY A 82 -4.01 10.47 3.62
C GLY A 82 -4.40 9.06 3.27
N THR A 83 -4.45 8.19 4.27
CA THR A 83 -5.05 6.87 4.18
C THR A 83 -6.50 6.91 4.68
N VAL A 84 -7.35 6.02 4.19
CA VAL A 84 -8.74 5.91 4.67
C VAL A 84 -8.76 5.38 6.09
N ARG A 85 -8.04 4.28 6.34
CA ARG A 85 -7.75 3.80 7.69
C ARG A 85 -6.35 4.27 8.11
N PRO A 86 -6.18 4.90 9.29
CA PRO A 86 -4.85 5.22 9.80
C PRO A 86 -4.04 3.94 10.04
N VAL A 87 -2.83 3.90 9.49
CA VAL A 87 -1.87 2.83 9.76
C VAL A 87 -0.81 3.38 10.69
N GLU A 88 -0.74 2.83 11.90
CA GLU A 88 0.31 3.17 12.84
C GLU A 88 1.65 2.63 12.38
N TYR A 89 2.65 3.51 12.38
CA TYR A 89 4.04 3.19 12.14
C TYR A 89 4.88 3.86 13.21
N LEU A 90 5.68 3.04 13.90
CA LEU A 90 6.63 3.45 14.92
C LEU A 90 7.97 2.86 14.53
N ASP A 91 8.99 3.71 14.42
CA ASP A 91 10.33 3.27 14.05
C ASP A 91 10.89 2.34 15.14
N GLY A 92 11.51 1.24 14.72
CA GLY A 92 12.02 0.19 15.60
C GLY A 92 10.98 -0.71 16.27
N ASP A 93 9.67 -0.41 16.20
CA ASP A 93 8.63 -1.20 16.82
C ASP A 93 8.05 -2.26 15.87
N LYS A 94 8.33 -3.53 16.16
CA LYS A 94 7.82 -4.68 15.38
C LYS A 94 6.33 -4.94 15.58
N THR A 95 5.73 -4.38 16.61
CA THR A 95 4.32 -4.60 16.98
C THR A 95 3.38 -3.55 16.40
N CYS A 96 3.92 -2.49 15.78
CA CYS A 96 3.08 -1.50 15.13
C CYS A 96 2.26 -2.11 13.96
N ARG A 97 1.08 -1.53 13.72
CA ARG A 97 0.12 -2.00 12.72
C ARG A 97 0.75 -2.21 11.33
N ALA A 98 1.59 -1.26 10.88
CA ALA A 98 2.28 -1.37 9.60
C ALA A 98 3.13 -2.64 9.49
N ASN A 99 3.83 -3.00 10.57
CA ASN A 99 4.71 -4.16 10.61
C ASN A 99 3.94 -5.47 10.78
N LEU A 100 2.82 -5.47 11.50
CA LEU A 100 1.92 -6.63 11.59
C LEU A 100 1.33 -6.98 10.21
N LEU A 101 0.78 -6.00 9.49
CA LEU A 101 0.23 -6.20 8.15
C LEU A 101 1.31 -6.64 7.15
N ASN A 102 2.49 -6.02 7.21
CA ASN A 102 3.63 -6.41 6.37
C ASN A 102 4.14 -7.83 6.69
N GLY A 103 4.03 -8.27 7.95
CA GLY A 103 4.28 -9.64 8.37
C GLY A 103 3.26 -10.65 7.81
N ALA A 104 2.04 -10.20 7.53
CA ALA A 104 0.99 -10.96 6.83
C ALA A 104 1.03 -10.81 5.30
N ASN A 105 2.16 -10.36 4.74
CA ASN A 105 2.38 -10.13 3.31
C ASN A 105 1.48 -9.03 2.69
N ILE A 106 0.90 -8.16 3.52
CA ILE A 106 0.07 -7.04 3.09
C ILE A 106 0.90 -5.76 3.10
N THR A 107 0.94 -5.06 1.98
CA THR A 107 1.62 -3.76 1.88
C THR A 107 0.71 -2.66 2.39
N THR A 108 1.27 -1.76 3.18
CA THR A 108 0.55 -0.63 3.78
C THR A 108 1.12 0.71 3.31
N ILE A 109 0.51 1.80 3.75
CA ILE A 109 1.02 3.16 3.52
C ILE A 109 1.25 3.79 4.89
N ILE A 110 2.49 4.21 5.14
CA ILE A 110 2.91 4.84 6.38
C ILE A 110 3.14 6.34 6.18
N ARG A 111 3.26 7.06 7.29
CA ARG A 111 3.64 8.48 7.29
C ARG A 111 4.96 8.67 8.02
N ASP A 112 6.02 8.91 7.25
CA ASP A 112 7.37 9.21 7.73
C ASP A 112 8.02 10.26 6.81
N GLY A 113 8.06 11.52 7.28
CA GLY A 113 8.49 12.67 6.48
C GLY A 113 7.65 12.91 5.21
N GLY A 114 6.50 12.25 5.09
CA GLY A 114 5.69 12.14 3.88
C GLY A 114 4.93 10.81 3.86
N TYR A 115 4.05 10.60 2.88
CA TYR A 115 3.41 9.29 2.71
C TYR A 115 4.32 8.36 1.94
N ARG A 116 4.45 7.12 2.39
CA ARG A 116 5.36 6.14 1.78
C ARG A 116 4.70 4.78 1.70
N LEU A 117 4.97 4.05 0.62
CA LEU A 117 4.58 2.66 0.51
C LEU A 117 5.44 1.80 1.44
N TRP A 118 4.84 0.88 2.19
CA TRP A 118 5.52 0.07 3.19
C TRP A 118 5.18 -1.42 3.02
N GLY A 119 6.09 -2.15 2.38
CA GLY A 119 5.90 -3.56 2.05
C GLY A 119 6.65 -3.95 0.79
N ASN A 120 7.36 -5.08 0.86
CA ASN A 120 8.07 -5.65 -0.28
C ASN A 120 7.79 -7.15 -0.46
N ARG A 121 6.71 -7.64 0.16
CA ARG A 121 6.28 -9.03 0.08
C ARG A 121 5.14 -9.18 -0.93
N THR A 122 5.10 -10.34 -1.57
CA THR A 122 3.95 -10.80 -2.37
C THR A 122 3.17 -11.81 -1.55
N LEU A 123 1.90 -12.05 -1.90
CA LEU A 123 1.05 -13.03 -1.22
C LEU A 123 1.55 -14.47 -1.44
#